data_AF-A0A7W8NLT3-F1
#
_entry.id   AF-A0A7W8NLT3-F1
#
_cell.length_a   1.000
_cell.length_b   1.000
_cell.length_c   1.000
_cell.angle_alpha   90.00
_cell.angle_beta   90.00
_cell.angle_gamma   90.00
#
_symmetry.space_group_name_H-M   'P 1'
#
loop_
_entity.id
_entity.type
_entity.pdbx_description
1 polymer ?
#
loop_
_entity_poly.entity_id
_entity_poly.type
_entity_poly.pdbx_seq_one_letter_code
_entity_poly.pdbx_strand_id
1 'polypeptide(L)'
;MISFPLHRPGRPRGLQSGFTLLEVLVALVIVGTALGASLRAVGSLTQNSDGLRSAMMATWSAENHLVRLRLAKTFPQTGKRTEDCPQGDLKLICEEEVVATPNPRIRQVRVNVYDAQYPARRIVRLVLLSFND
;
A
#
# COMPACT_ATOMS: atom_id res chain seq x y z
N MET A 1 -84.04 25.24 -15.57
CA MET A 1 -82.67 25.73 -15.85
C MET A 1 -81.89 25.73 -14.55
N ILE A 2 -80.91 24.85 -14.47
CA ILE A 2 -80.13 24.52 -13.27
C ILE A 2 -78.96 25.52 -13.20
N SER A 3 -78.72 26.14 -12.05
CA SER A 3 -77.48 26.89 -11.80
C SER A 3 -76.93 26.47 -10.45
N PHE A 4 -75.96 25.56 -10.50
CA PHE A 4 -75.13 25.16 -9.36
C PHE A 4 -74.02 26.20 -9.15
N PRO A 5 -73.71 26.61 -7.91
CA PRO A 5 -72.53 27.42 -7.64
C PRO A 5 -71.28 26.53 -7.67
N LEU A 6 -70.28 26.95 -8.45
CA LEU A 6 -68.95 26.34 -8.47
C LEU A 6 -68.21 26.69 -7.17
N HIS A 7 -68.16 25.74 -6.23
CA HIS A 7 -67.27 25.81 -5.07
C HIS A 7 -65.82 25.71 -5.55
N ARG A 8 -65.07 26.82 -5.51
CA ARG A 8 -63.62 26.82 -5.81
C ARG A 8 -62.87 26.32 -4.58
N PRO A 9 -62.18 25.16 -4.62
CA PRO A 9 -61.33 24.76 -3.50
C PRO A 9 -60.20 25.78 -3.34
N GLY A 10 -60.05 26.32 -2.13
CA GLY A 10 -58.94 27.20 -1.79
C GLY A 10 -57.62 26.46 -2.01
N ARG A 11 -56.69 27.07 -2.76
CA ARG A 11 -55.31 26.58 -2.88
C ARG A 11 -54.73 26.41 -1.47
N PRO A 12 -54.18 25.23 -1.11
CA PRO A 12 -53.44 25.13 0.13
C PRO A 12 -52.29 26.14 0.06
N ARG A 13 -52.26 27.09 1.00
CA ARG A 13 -51.07 27.92 1.21
C ARG A 13 -49.95 26.95 1.57
N GLY A 14 -48.99 26.80 0.67
CA GLY A 14 -47.78 26.03 0.97
C GLY A 14 -47.22 26.56 2.28
N LEU A 15 -47.15 25.70 3.29
CA LEU A 15 -46.46 25.99 4.53
C LEU A 15 -45.05 26.41 4.14
N GLN A 16 -44.73 27.69 4.29
CA GLN A 16 -43.36 28.15 4.19
C GLN A 16 -42.61 27.48 5.34
N SER A 17 -41.86 26.42 5.05
CA SER A 17 -41.02 25.74 6.02
C SER A 17 -39.85 26.68 6.35
N GLY A 18 -39.87 27.28 7.53
CA GLY A 18 -38.67 27.92 8.07
C GLY A 18 -37.61 26.85 8.37
N PHE A 19 -36.35 27.15 8.04
CA PHE A 19 -35.20 26.32 8.39
C PHE A 19 -35.19 26.10 9.91
N THR A 20 -35.36 24.85 10.34
CA THR A 20 -35.27 24.54 11.77
C THR A 20 -33.81 24.45 12.19
N LEU A 21 -33.50 24.84 13.43
CA LEU A 21 -32.16 24.65 14.01
C LEU A 21 -31.75 23.17 13.99
N LEU A 22 -32.73 22.27 14.15
CA LEU A 22 -32.51 20.83 14.08
C LEU A 22 -32.08 20.36 12.68
N GLU A 23 -32.63 20.93 11.61
CA GLU A 23 -32.29 20.58 10.23
C GLU A 23 -30.85 20.98 9.89
N VAL A 24 -30.40 22.16 10.31
CA VAL A 24 -29.00 22.59 10.14
C VAL A 24 -28.07 21.71 10.96
N LEU A 25 -28.43 21.36 12.20
CA LEU A 25 -27.63 20.45 13.02
C LEU A 25 -27.51 19.06 12.38
N VAL A 26 -28.62 18.48 11.91
CA VAL A 26 -28.59 17.18 11.22
C VAL A 26 -27.76 17.26 9.94
N ALA A 27 -27.92 18.31 9.15
CA ALA A 27 -27.11 18.53 7.95
C ALA A 27 -25.61 18.61 8.27
N LEU A 28 -25.23 19.36 9.31
CA LEU A 28 -23.84 19.45 9.76
C LEU A 28 -23.30 18.12 10.28
N VAL A 29 -24.12 17.31 10.96
CA VAL A 29 -23.72 15.97 11.40
C VAL A 29 -23.48 15.05 10.20
N ILE A 30 -24.36 15.07 9.20
CA ILE A 30 -24.18 14.27 7.97
C ILE A 30 -22.91 14.71 7.22
N VAL A 31 -22.72 16.02 7.03
CA VAL A 31 -21.52 16.54 6.37
C VAL A 31 -20.26 16.22 7.17
N GLY A 32 -20.29 16.41 8.49
CA GLY A 32 -19.16 16.13 9.38
C GLY A 32 -18.76 14.65 9.38
N THR A 33 -19.73 13.74 9.40
CA THR A 33 -19.48 12.30 9.31
C THR A 33 -18.97 11.88 7.94
N ALA A 34 -19.52 12.43 6.85
CA ALA A 34 -19.04 12.20 5.50
C ALA A 34 -17.58 12.64 5.33
N LEU A 35 -17.25 13.86 5.76
CA LEU A 35 -15.87 14.38 5.73
C LEU A 35 -14.92 13.54 6.60
N GLY A 36 -15.35 13.16 7.80
CA GLY A 36 -14.57 12.28 8.69
C GLY A 36 -14.27 10.93 8.04
N ALA A 37 -15.24 10.33 7.35
CA ALA A 37 -15.05 9.10 6.59
C ALA A 37 -14.09 9.30 5.41
N SER A 38 -14.24 10.38 4.65
CA SER A 38 -13.34 10.70 3.53
C SER A 38 -11.89 10.89 3.99
N LEU A 39 -11.65 11.59 5.09
CA LEU A 39 -10.30 11.78 5.64
C LEU A 39 -9.67 10.45 6.07
N ARG A 40 -10.44 9.54 6.68
CA ARG A 40 -9.94 8.18 6.99
C ARG A 40 -9.58 7.41 5.72
N ALA A 41 -10.43 7.48 4.69
CA ALA A 41 -10.17 6.80 3.42
C ALA A 41 -8.88 7.32 2.76
N VAL A 42 -8.68 8.65 2.73
CA VAL A 42 -7.45 9.26 2.21
C VAL A 42 -6.24 8.85 3.04
N GLY A 43 -6.32 8.89 4.37
CA GLY A 43 -5.24 8.45 5.25
C GLY A 43 -4.84 6.99 5.02
N SER A 44 -5.83 6.11 4.83
CA SER A 44 -5.58 4.71 4.48
C SER A 44 -4.87 4.56 3.13
N LEU A 45 -5.24 5.36 2.12
CA LEU A 45 -4.58 5.34 0.82
C LEU A 45 -3.12 5.77 0.92
N THR A 46 -2.81 6.85 1.65
CA THR A 46 -1.44 7.31 1.86
C THR A 46 -0.56 6.26 2.55
N GLN A 47 -1.06 5.64 3.62
CA GLN A 47 -0.32 4.58 4.32
C GLN A 47 -0.01 3.39 3.40
N ASN A 48 -0.96 3.02 2.53
CA ASN A 48 -0.77 1.96 1.55
C ASN A 48 0.29 2.36 0.50
N SER A 49 0.29 3.62 0.04
CA SER A 49 1.28 4.13 -0.91
C SER A 49 2.72 4.07 -0.37
N ASP A 50 2.94 4.41 0.90
CA ASP A 50 4.26 4.32 1.52
C ASP A 50 4.75 2.86 1.62
N GLY A 51 3.84 1.96 2.00
CA GLY A 51 4.11 0.52 2.01
C GLY A 51 4.52 0.00 0.63
N LEU A 52 3.78 0.38 -0.41
CA LEU A 52 4.08 0.01 -1.80
C LEU A 52 5.43 0.56 -2.26
N ARG A 53 5.73 1.83 -1.97
CA ARG A 53 7.03 2.45 -2.29
C ARG A 53 8.17 1.69 -1.63
N SER A 54 8.03 1.34 -0.36
CA SER A 54 9.07 0.58 0.36
C SER A 54 9.30 -0.82 -0.25
N ALA A 55 8.23 -1.51 -0.65
CA ALA A 55 8.31 -2.80 -1.31
C ALA A 55 8.97 -2.71 -2.69
N MET A 56 8.62 -1.70 -3.51
CA MET A 56 9.24 -1.49 -4.82
C MET A 56 10.74 -1.23 -4.70
N MET A 57 11.16 -0.36 -3.78
CA MET A 57 12.58 -0.05 -3.56
C MET A 57 13.35 -1.26 -3.00
N ALA A 58 12.73 -2.05 -2.11
CA ALA A 58 13.32 -3.29 -1.62
C ALA A 58 13.50 -4.33 -2.74
N THR A 59 12.51 -4.50 -3.61
CA THR A 59 12.62 -5.37 -4.80
C THR A 59 13.75 -4.91 -5.71
N TRP A 60 13.83 -3.62 -6.02
CA TRP A 60 14.92 -3.07 -6.85
C TRP A 60 16.31 -3.35 -6.25
N SER A 61 16.44 -3.21 -4.93
CA SER A 61 17.69 -3.51 -4.23
C SER A 61 18.07 -4.99 -4.33
N ALA A 62 17.09 -5.89 -4.15
CA ALA A 62 17.27 -7.33 -4.28
C ALA A 62 17.65 -7.73 -5.72
N GLU A 63 16.98 -7.16 -6.73
CA GLU A 63 17.27 -7.40 -8.14
C GLU A 63 18.69 -6.95 -8.49
N ASN A 64 19.08 -5.75 -8.08
CA ASN A 64 20.44 -5.25 -8.28
C ASN A 64 21.48 -6.17 -7.65
N HIS A 65 21.22 -6.67 -6.45
CA HIS A 65 22.11 -7.62 -5.77
C HIS A 65 22.24 -8.94 -6.56
N LEU A 66 21.12 -9.52 -7.02
CA LEU A 66 21.13 -10.72 -7.86
C LEU A 66 21.84 -10.50 -9.20
N VAL A 67 21.67 -9.33 -9.81
CA VAL A 67 22.37 -8.95 -11.04
C VAL A 67 23.88 -8.85 -10.79
N ARG A 68 24.32 -8.24 -9.69
CA ARG A 68 25.75 -8.21 -9.32
C ARG A 68 26.34 -9.62 -9.20
N LEU A 69 25.64 -10.54 -8.54
CA LEU A 69 26.08 -11.93 -8.43
C LEU A 69 26.19 -12.63 -9.79
N ARG A 70 25.21 -12.43 -10.69
CA ARG A 70 25.27 -12.96 -12.06
C ARG A 70 26.43 -12.38 -12.86
N LEU A 71 26.68 -11.08 -12.74
CA LEU A 71 27.77 -10.39 -13.44
C LEU A 71 29.15 -10.82 -12.94
N ALA A 72 29.28 -11.17 -11.66
CA ALA A 72 30.52 -11.68 -11.08
C ALA A 72 30.93 -13.05 -11.64
N LYS A 73 30.01 -13.78 -12.32
CA LYS A 73 30.24 -15.10 -12.94
C LYS A 73 30.96 -16.10 -12.01
N THR A 74 30.75 -15.96 -10.70
CA THR A 74 31.40 -16.77 -9.68
C THR A 74 30.36 -17.68 -9.06
N PHE A 75 30.73 -18.92 -8.76
CA PHE A 75 29.86 -19.84 -8.03
C PHE A 75 29.89 -19.47 -6.53
N PRO A 76 28.82 -18.85 -5.99
CA PRO A 76 28.85 -18.18 -4.69
C PRO A 76 28.99 -19.21 -3.56
N GLN A 77 29.86 -18.98 -2.59
CA GLN A 77 30.07 -19.89 -1.45
C GLN A 77 28.82 -20.00 -0.58
N THR A 78 28.56 -21.17 -0.01
CA THR A 78 27.44 -21.37 0.92
C THR A 78 27.64 -20.55 2.19
N GLY A 79 26.56 -19.98 2.69
CA GLY A 79 26.60 -19.18 3.91
C GLY A 79 25.61 -18.03 3.88
N LYS A 80 25.76 -17.13 4.85
CA LYS A 80 25.00 -15.89 4.93
C LYS A 80 25.94 -14.71 4.92
N ARG A 81 25.64 -13.71 4.10
CA ARG A 81 26.33 -12.42 4.11
C ARG A 81 25.30 -11.31 4.17
N THR A 82 25.53 -10.34 5.04
CA THR A 82 24.67 -9.16 5.16
C THR A 82 25.46 -7.95 4.70
N GLU A 83 24.85 -7.12 3.85
CA GLU A 83 25.43 -5.89 3.31
C GLU A 83 24.38 -4.77 3.29
N ASP A 84 24.84 -3.52 3.45
CA ASP A 84 23.97 -2.36 3.27
C ASP A 84 23.65 -2.17 1.78
N CYS A 85 22.39 -1.92 1.46
CA CYS A 85 21.91 -1.77 0.08
C CYS A 85 20.87 -0.64 -0.05
N PRO A 86 21.23 0.60 0.35
CA PRO A 86 20.29 1.72 0.43
C PRO A 86 19.69 2.09 -0.94
N GLN A 87 18.46 2.59 -0.94
CA GLN A 87 17.74 3.07 -2.13
C GLN A 87 17.13 4.45 -1.86
N GLY A 88 17.77 5.50 -2.37
CA GLY A 88 17.42 6.88 -2.04
C GLY A 88 17.49 7.09 -0.52
N ASP A 89 16.39 7.58 0.07
CA ASP A 89 16.30 7.81 1.52
C ASP A 89 16.00 6.53 2.33
N LEU A 90 15.68 5.40 1.67
CA LEU A 90 15.44 4.14 2.37
C LEU A 90 16.76 3.45 2.69
N LYS A 91 17.06 3.34 3.98
CA LYS A 91 18.16 2.54 4.51
C LYS A 91 17.72 1.07 4.54
N LEU A 92 18.20 0.30 3.58
CA LEU A 92 17.87 -1.11 3.42
C LEU A 92 19.10 -1.97 3.70
N ILE A 93 18.86 -3.16 4.24
CA ILE A 93 19.88 -4.17 4.52
C ILE A 93 19.55 -5.40 3.67
N CYS A 94 20.51 -5.85 2.88
CA CYS A 94 20.39 -7.03 2.04
C CYS A 94 21.14 -8.20 2.69
N GLU A 95 20.45 -9.30 2.92
CA GLU A 95 21.05 -10.56 3.37
C GLU A 95 21.02 -11.56 2.21
N GLU A 96 22.21 -11.92 1.73
CA GLU A 96 22.46 -13.01 0.81
C GLU A 96 22.57 -14.32 1.61
N GLU A 97 21.70 -15.29 1.33
CA GLU A 97 21.75 -16.63 1.88
C GLU A 97 21.93 -17.63 0.75
N VAL A 98 23.09 -18.27 0.69
CA VAL A 98 23.42 -19.27 -0.33
C VAL A 98 23.27 -20.67 0.27
N VAL A 99 22.34 -21.43 -0.29
CA VAL A 99 21.97 -22.76 0.18
C VAL A 99 22.38 -23.81 -0.83
N ALA A 100 23.05 -24.86 -0.36
CA ALA A 100 23.39 -26.02 -1.17
C ALA A 100 22.11 -26.73 -1.63
N THR A 101 22.09 -27.16 -2.88
CA THR A 101 21.01 -28.02 -3.39
C THR A 101 21.49 -29.47 -3.49
N PRO A 102 20.60 -30.45 -3.68
CA PRO A 102 21.01 -31.84 -3.91
C PRO A 102 21.95 -32.02 -5.12
N ASN A 103 21.87 -31.14 -6.11
CA ASN A 103 22.81 -31.12 -7.22
C ASN A 103 24.03 -30.23 -6.87
N PRO A 104 25.26 -30.78 -6.79
CA PRO A 104 26.44 -30.01 -6.39
C PRO A 104 26.81 -28.91 -7.39
N ARG A 105 26.32 -28.96 -8.64
CA ARG A 105 26.51 -27.91 -9.65
C ARG A 105 25.52 -26.75 -9.52
N ILE A 106 24.55 -26.84 -8.61
CA ILE A 106 23.49 -25.85 -8.45
C ILE A 106 23.46 -25.36 -6.99
N ARG A 107 23.41 -24.04 -6.82
CA ARG A 107 23.18 -23.38 -5.53
C ARG A 107 21.95 -22.50 -5.60
N GLN A 108 21.17 -22.49 -4.53
CA GLN A 108 20.04 -21.57 -4.38
C GLN A 108 20.52 -20.34 -3.62
N VAL A 109 20.53 -19.19 -4.29
CA VAL A 109 20.80 -17.90 -3.69
C VAL A 109 19.48 -17.26 -3.31
N ARG A 110 19.33 -16.85 -2.05
CA ARG A 110 18.18 -16.08 -1.56
C ARG A 110 18.68 -14.71 -1.16
N VAL A 111 17.95 -13.67 -1.56
CA VAL A 111 18.23 -12.29 -1.13
C VAL A 111 17.03 -11.82 -0.33
N ASN A 112 17.25 -11.62 0.97
CA ASN A 112 16.27 -11.04 1.88
C ASN A 112 16.59 -9.55 2.03
N VAL A 113 15.58 -8.69 1.91
CA VAL A 113 15.75 -7.24 2.12
C VAL A 113 14.96 -6.80 3.33
N TYR A 114 15.63 -6.10 4.23
CA TYR A 114 15.11 -5.61 5.51
C TYR A 114 15.18 -4.10 5.57
N ASP A 115 14.29 -3.50 6.35
CA ASP A 115 14.41 -2.10 6.74
C ASP A 115 15.46 -1.98 7.85
N ALA A 116 16.44 -1.07 7.71
CA ALA A 116 17.46 -0.86 8.72
C ALA A 116 16.88 -0.33 10.05
N GLN A 117 15.75 0.38 10.00
CA GLN A 117 15.06 0.86 11.20
C GLN A 117 14.31 -0.27 11.92
N TYR A 118 13.87 -1.29 11.18
CA TYR A 118 13.11 -2.43 11.68
C TYR A 118 13.67 -3.75 11.14
N PRO A 119 14.87 -4.18 11.57
CA PRO A 119 15.57 -5.32 10.98
C PRO A 119 14.84 -6.67 11.19
N ALA A 120 13.89 -6.74 12.13
CA ALA A 120 13.02 -7.92 12.28
C ALA A 120 12.01 -8.09 11.12
N ARG A 121 11.72 -7.01 10.37
CA ARG A 121 10.72 -7.01 9.30
C ARG A 121 11.41 -7.19 7.95
N ARG A 122 11.28 -8.39 7.37
CA ARG A 122 11.64 -8.62 5.98
C ARG A 122 10.59 -7.99 5.05
N ILE A 123 11.02 -7.11 4.14
CA ILE A 123 10.15 -6.46 3.17
C ILE A 123 9.92 -7.40 1.97
N VAL A 124 11.00 -7.92 1.38
CA VAL A 124 10.96 -8.78 0.18
C VAL A 124 11.99 -9.92 0.31
N ARG A 125 11.72 -11.04 -0.37
CA ARG A 125 12.66 -12.13 -0.61
C ARG A 125 12.64 -12.49 -2.08
N LEU A 126 13.79 -12.46 -2.73
CA LEU A 126 13.99 -13.01 -4.07
C LEU A 126 14.86 -14.26 -4.02
N VAL A 127 14.68 -15.15 -5.00
CA VAL A 127 15.41 -16.42 -5.09
C VAL A 127 15.94 -16.59 -6.51
N LEU A 128 17.19 -17.00 -6.63
CA LEU A 128 17.87 -17.30 -7.87
C LEU A 128 18.61 -18.65 -7.75
N LEU A 129 18.61 -19.42 -8.84
CA LEU A 129 19.50 -20.56 -8.99
C LEU A 129 20.79 -20.12 -9.68
N SER A 130 21.93 -20.42 -9.07
CA SER A 130 23.27 -20.23 -9.62
C SER A 130 23.83 -21.59 -10.04
N PHE A 131 24.45 -21.64 -11.23
CA PHE A 131 24.99 -22.84 -11.85
C PHE A 131 26.50 -22.72 -11.98
N ASN A 132 27.22 -23.83 -11.82
CA ASN A 132 28.66 -23.94 -12.06
C ASN A 132 28.87 -24.65 -13.42
N ASP A 133 29.09 -23.86 -14.48
CA ASP A 133 29.42 -24.34 -15.83
C ASP A 133 30.92 -24.37 -16.11
#